data_AF-A0A1M7IDE9-F1
#
_entry.id   AF-A0A1M7IDE9-F1
#
_cell.length_a   1.000
_cell.length_b   1.000
_cell.length_c   1.000
_cell.angle_alpha   90.00
_cell.angle_beta   90.00
_cell.angle_gamma   90.00
#
_symmetry.space_group_name_H-M   'P 1'
#
loop_
_entity.id
_entity.type
_entity.pdbx_description
1 polymer ?
#
loop_
_entity_poly.entity_id
_entity_poly.type
_entity_poly.pdbx_seq_one_letter_code
_entity_poly.pdbx_strand_id
1 'polypeptide(L)'
;MKKHLLALIASSTLFLACGDNSSTGPSNDEEINFFQVFPDQKTFVTITTHTQNTCVVDTTNKTAEWQEITSRPDTNAYAYELHNDTLVLYPIHTKYFNFKNGTYTSNLAHECEGQMYIGQKTGSLDGKWKGIPGCYDVTRGALIDDEDLEFDWPEVYLSITESSFVTDTTYSVTPFKKLAITDDYSESLFRFYLYDFLTEHQRDPFYPRSLLYSYDWSDGTIRYGGYGSIDPYNYGVTIENQTKNSETFTIGDRTYKVNVTQRKVEGNIRQQKHGFYAFEKEKGALSVVSGGVTCSLTYEYKSNISKDLCIDENINNFEIERGFTIQGDRILYVEGYETDNVKAFEKCLNNIKPQILDDEE
;
A
#
# COMPACT_ATOMS: atom_id res chain seq x y z
N MET A 1 8.98 -14.13 -58.17
CA MET A 1 10.31 -13.84 -57.60
C MET A 1 10.21 -12.59 -56.75
N LYS A 2 10.78 -12.69 -55.55
CA LYS A 2 10.89 -11.66 -54.51
C LYS A 2 11.54 -10.37 -55.04
N LYS A 3 11.18 -9.23 -54.44
CA LYS A 3 12.14 -8.32 -53.78
C LYS A 3 11.39 -7.28 -52.93
N HIS A 4 11.53 -7.44 -51.61
CA HIS A 4 11.21 -6.43 -50.60
C HIS A 4 12.13 -5.22 -50.79
N LEU A 5 11.58 -4.02 -50.62
CA LEU A 5 12.38 -2.83 -50.32
C LEU A 5 12.03 -2.40 -48.89
N LEU A 6 12.98 -2.65 -47.98
CA LEU A 6 13.05 -2.05 -46.66
C LEU A 6 13.32 -0.55 -46.84
N ALA A 7 12.44 0.29 -46.31
CA ALA A 7 12.72 1.71 -46.12
C ALA A 7 13.14 1.91 -44.66
N LEU A 8 14.39 2.31 -44.48
CA LEU A 8 14.99 2.79 -43.24
C LEU A 8 14.10 3.87 -42.60
N ILE A 9 13.74 3.69 -41.32
CA ILE A 9 13.40 4.82 -40.45
C ILE A 9 14.72 5.27 -39.85
N ALA A 10 15.17 6.45 -40.29
CA ALA A 10 16.35 7.12 -39.80
C ALA A 10 16.17 7.53 -38.34
N SER A 11 17.25 7.34 -37.55
CA SER A 11 17.42 7.86 -36.21
C SER A 11 17.06 9.34 -36.12
N SER A 12 15.92 9.64 -35.51
CA SER A 12 15.71 10.89 -34.80
C SER A 12 16.35 10.73 -33.43
N THR A 13 17.55 11.30 -33.28
CA THR A 13 18.18 11.59 -31.99
C THR A 13 17.16 12.26 -31.07
N LEU A 14 16.78 11.57 -29.98
CA LEU A 14 16.03 12.16 -28.88
C LEU A 14 16.86 13.32 -28.31
N PHE A 15 16.41 14.54 -28.54
CA PHE A 15 16.82 15.66 -27.71
C PHE A 15 16.07 15.51 -26.38
N LEU A 16 16.74 14.86 -25.44
CA LEU A 16 16.31 14.72 -24.05
C LEU A 16 16.32 16.10 -23.41
N ALA A 17 15.14 16.67 -23.15
CA ALA A 17 15.00 17.80 -22.27
C ALA A 17 14.94 17.27 -20.83
N CYS A 18 16.05 17.38 -20.09
CA CYS A 18 16.08 17.13 -18.65
C CYS A 18 15.32 18.27 -17.96
N GLY A 19 14.15 17.98 -17.39
CA GLY A 19 13.48 18.89 -16.47
C GLY A 19 13.99 18.66 -15.05
N ASP A 20 14.99 19.43 -14.61
CA ASP A 20 15.49 19.38 -13.24
C ASP A 20 14.44 19.94 -12.27
N ASN A 21 13.60 19.08 -11.68
CA ASN A 21 12.83 19.45 -10.50
C ASN A 21 13.71 19.26 -9.25
N SER A 22 14.54 20.26 -8.96
CA SER A 22 15.36 20.30 -7.75
C SER A 22 14.53 20.71 -6.53
N SER A 23 14.22 19.73 -5.67
CA SER A 23 13.85 19.95 -4.28
C SER A 23 15.10 19.77 -3.42
N THR A 24 15.76 20.88 -3.05
CA THR A 24 16.98 20.86 -2.22
C THR A 24 16.66 20.50 -0.77
N GLY A 25 16.91 19.24 -0.42
CA GLY A 25 17.09 18.74 0.94
C GLY A 25 18.09 17.57 0.91
N PRO A 26 18.91 17.35 1.95
CA PRO A 26 19.93 16.33 1.89
C PRO A 26 19.32 14.94 2.09
N SER A 27 19.04 14.23 1.00
CA SER A 27 18.97 12.77 0.97
C SER A 27 19.21 12.25 -0.45
N ASN A 28 20.04 11.23 -0.59
CA ASN A 28 20.57 10.63 -1.84
C ASN A 28 19.53 9.87 -2.68
N ASP A 29 18.30 10.36 -2.76
CA ASP A 29 17.24 9.77 -3.58
C ASP A 29 16.96 10.72 -4.73
N GLU A 30 17.27 10.29 -5.95
CA GLU A 30 17.04 11.06 -7.17
C GLU A 30 15.91 10.44 -7.98
N GLU A 31 14.86 11.21 -8.20
CA GLU A 31 13.76 10.86 -9.09
C GLU A 31 13.90 11.66 -10.39
N ILE A 32 14.02 10.95 -11.51
CA ILE A 32 14.04 11.57 -12.84
C ILE A 32 12.70 11.26 -13.50
N ASN A 33 11.97 12.33 -13.83
CA ASN A 33 10.70 12.27 -14.54
C ASN A 33 10.87 12.77 -15.96
N PHE A 34 10.54 11.94 -16.94
CA PHE A 34 10.38 12.34 -18.33
C PHE A 34 8.90 12.44 -18.66
N PHE A 35 8.57 13.45 -19.48
CA PHE A 35 7.21 13.71 -19.90
C PHE A 35 7.19 14.03 -21.39
N GLN A 36 6.23 13.44 -22.10
CA GLN A 36 5.99 13.74 -23.51
C GLN A 36 4.49 13.78 -23.80
N VAL A 37 4.03 14.90 -24.37
CA VAL A 37 2.66 15.06 -24.87
C VAL A 37 2.61 14.72 -26.36
N PHE A 38 1.56 14.03 -26.77
CA PHE A 38 1.18 13.80 -28.16
C PHE A 38 -0.19 14.46 -28.42
N PRO A 39 -0.23 15.78 -28.70
CA PRO A 39 -1.49 16.52 -28.79
C PRO A 39 -2.46 15.95 -29.84
N ASP A 40 -1.93 15.55 -31.01
CA ASP A 40 -2.72 14.99 -32.11
C ASP A 40 -3.42 13.67 -31.73
N GLN A 41 -2.84 12.93 -30.78
CA GLN A 41 -3.36 11.65 -30.30
C GLN A 41 -4.17 11.81 -29.01
N LYS A 42 -4.20 13.01 -28.43
CA LYS A 42 -4.74 13.29 -27.08
C LYS A 42 -4.18 12.33 -26.02
N THR A 43 -2.87 12.08 -26.08
CA THR A 43 -2.17 11.23 -25.11
C THR A 43 -0.95 11.92 -24.56
N PHE A 44 -0.47 11.45 -23.42
CA PHE A 44 0.87 11.74 -22.92
C PHE A 44 1.47 10.51 -22.23
N VAL A 45 2.78 10.50 -22.13
CA VAL A 45 3.54 9.43 -21.47
C VAL A 45 4.43 10.06 -20.41
N THR A 46 4.44 9.48 -19.22
CA THR A 46 5.38 9.77 -18.16
C THR A 46 6.32 8.57 -18.00
N ILE A 47 7.62 8.83 -17.86
CA ILE A 47 8.61 7.80 -17.54
C ILE A 47 9.33 8.25 -16.29
N THR A 48 9.22 7.48 -15.22
CA THR A 48 9.84 7.79 -13.94
C THR A 48 10.91 6.76 -13.63
N THR A 49 12.12 7.22 -13.32
CA THR A 49 13.20 6.37 -12.79
C THR A 49 13.60 6.87 -11.43
N HIS A 50 13.76 5.96 -10.47
CA HIS A 50 14.21 6.28 -9.13
C HIS A 50 15.60 5.68 -8.88
N THR A 51 16.55 6.51 -8.46
CA THR A 51 17.83 6.10 -7.92
C THR A 51 17.80 6.27 -6.40
N GLN A 52 18.09 5.20 -5.66
CA GLN A 52 18.09 5.22 -4.20
C GLN A 52 19.19 4.33 -3.63
N ASN A 53 19.65 4.67 -2.43
CA ASN A 53 20.53 3.79 -1.65
C ASN A 53 19.67 2.78 -0.87
N THR A 54 19.90 1.48 -1.08
CA THR A 54 19.12 0.41 -0.44
C THR A 54 19.98 -0.79 -0.08
N CYS A 55 19.45 -1.66 0.78
CA CYS A 55 20.07 -2.94 1.11
C CYS A 55 19.66 -3.99 0.09
N VAL A 56 20.64 -4.60 -0.59
CA VAL A 56 20.43 -5.69 -1.55
C VAL A 56 20.90 -6.98 -0.93
N VAL A 57 20.14 -8.04 -1.16
CA VAL A 57 20.41 -9.35 -0.59
C VAL A 57 20.61 -10.40 -1.67
N ASP A 58 21.61 -11.25 -1.47
CA ASP A 58 21.73 -12.52 -2.19
C ASP A 58 21.31 -13.64 -1.23
N THR A 59 20.09 -14.15 -1.41
CA THR A 59 19.56 -15.23 -0.57
C THR A 59 20.28 -16.56 -0.77
N THR A 60 20.99 -16.74 -1.89
CA THR A 60 21.75 -17.96 -2.19
C THR A 60 23.05 -17.98 -1.42
N ASN A 61 23.78 -16.86 -1.47
CA ASN A 61 25.06 -16.70 -0.79
C ASN A 61 24.92 -16.18 0.65
N LYS A 62 23.70 -15.81 1.07
CA LYS A 62 23.39 -15.18 2.36
C LYS A 62 24.26 -13.97 2.63
N THR A 63 24.33 -13.06 1.65
CA THR A 63 25.05 -11.79 1.77
C THR A 63 24.10 -10.61 1.66
N ALA A 64 24.37 -9.54 2.39
CA ALA A 64 23.67 -8.27 2.32
C ALA A 64 24.66 -7.13 2.04
N GLU A 65 24.32 -6.26 1.10
CA GLU A 65 25.17 -5.14 0.70
C GLU A 65 24.35 -3.86 0.53
N TRP A 66 24.84 -2.77 1.12
CA TRP A 66 24.26 -1.45 0.95
C TRP A 66 24.79 -0.80 -0.32
N GLN A 67 23.92 -0.59 -1.31
CA GLN A 67 24.31 -0.06 -2.62
C GLN A 67 23.28 0.92 -3.19
N GLU A 68 23.73 1.77 -4.09
CA GLU A 68 22.88 2.66 -4.87
C GLU A 68 22.34 1.91 -6.10
N ILE A 69 21.03 2.00 -6.32
CA ILE A 69 20.36 1.31 -7.42
C ILE A 69 19.45 2.30 -8.15
N THR A 70 19.58 2.32 -9.47
CA THR A 70 18.58 2.91 -10.36
C THR A 70 17.57 1.85 -10.79
N SER A 71 16.33 2.01 -10.33
CA SER A 71 15.21 1.15 -10.68
C SER A 71 14.86 1.23 -12.17
N ARG A 72 14.30 0.15 -12.69
CA ARG A 72 13.71 0.12 -14.02
C ARG A 72 12.67 1.24 -14.17
N PRO A 73 12.66 1.98 -15.29
CA PRO A 73 11.69 3.03 -15.50
C PRO A 73 10.25 2.52 -15.44
N ASP A 74 9.44 3.17 -14.62
CA ASP A 74 7.99 3.03 -14.66
C ASP A 74 7.46 3.93 -15.76
N THR A 75 6.84 3.33 -16.78
CA THR A 75 6.23 4.07 -17.88
C THR A 75 4.73 4.06 -17.70
N ASN A 76 4.14 5.23 -17.47
CA ASN A 76 2.69 5.40 -17.43
C ASN A 76 2.24 6.16 -18.67
N ALA A 77 1.19 5.67 -19.33
CA ALA A 77 0.61 6.34 -20.49
C ALA A 77 -0.84 6.70 -20.20
N TYR A 78 -1.22 7.92 -20.56
CA TYR A 78 -2.55 8.46 -20.31
C TYR A 78 -3.14 9.01 -21.60
N ALA A 79 -4.42 8.73 -21.78
CA ALA A 79 -5.29 9.43 -22.70
C ALA A 79 -5.98 10.56 -21.96
N TYR A 80 -6.29 11.66 -22.66
CA TYR A 80 -6.95 12.79 -22.02
C TYR A 80 -8.09 13.41 -22.84
N GLU A 81 -9.08 13.95 -22.12
CA GLU A 81 -10.16 14.76 -22.67
C GLU A 81 -10.31 16.05 -21.88
N LEU A 82 -10.62 17.14 -22.58
CA LEU A 82 -10.85 18.46 -21.99
C LEU A 82 -12.32 18.85 -22.19
N HIS A 83 -13.02 19.08 -21.09
CA HIS A 83 -14.41 19.54 -21.02
C HIS A 83 -14.43 20.87 -20.27
N ASN A 84 -14.27 21.98 -21.00
CA ASN A 84 -14.14 23.33 -20.42
C ASN A 84 -12.97 23.42 -19.42
N ASP A 85 -13.29 23.56 -18.13
CA ASP A 85 -12.39 23.63 -16.98
C ASP A 85 -12.06 22.25 -16.40
N THR A 86 -12.56 21.18 -17.00
CA THR A 86 -12.39 19.81 -16.52
C THR A 86 -11.45 19.02 -17.44
N LEU A 87 -10.45 18.38 -16.84
CA LEU A 87 -9.57 17.39 -17.46
C LEU A 87 -9.99 16.00 -17.00
N VAL A 88 -10.14 15.08 -17.94
CA VAL A 88 -10.36 13.66 -17.66
C VAL A 88 -9.16 12.87 -18.16
N LEU A 89 -8.52 12.09 -17.28
CA LEU A 89 -7.38 11.24 -17.59
C LEU A 89 -7.78 9.76 -17.56
N TYR A 90 -7.42 9.04 -18.62
CA TYR A 90 -7.68 7.61 -18.76
C TYR A 90 -6.35 6.85 -18.81
N PRO A 91 -6.04 5.97 -17.84
CA PRO A 91 -4.82 5.17 -17.88
C PRO A 91 -4.88 4.15 -19.03
N ILE A 92 -3.90 4.19 -19.94
CA ILE A 92 -3.85 3.36 -21.16
C ILE A 92 -3.46 1.90 -20.85
N HIS A 93 -3.14 1.57 -19.59
CA HIS A 93 -2.75 0.22 -19.16
C HIS A 93 -3.92 -0.78 -19.09
N THR A 94 -5.15 -0.33 -19.23
CA THR A 94 -6.31 -1.22 -19.22
C THR A 94 -6.56 -1.73 -20.65
N LYS A 95 -6.71 -3.05 -20.82
CA LYS A 95 -6.93 -3.73 -22.12
C LYS A 95 -8.24 -3.33 -22.84
N TYR A 96 -8.90 -2.26 -22.41
CA TYR A 96 -10.29 -1.97 -22.68
C TYR A 96 -10.53 -0.66 -23.44
N PHE A 97 -9.51 0.20 -23.61
CA PHE A 97 -9.65 1.44 -24.37
C PHE A 97 -9.33 1.26 -25.86
N ASN A 98 -10.31 1.57 -26.71
CA ASN A 98 -10.09 1.79 -28.15
C ASN A 98 -10.28 3.26 -28.48
N PHE A 99 -9.29 3.87 -29.15
CA PHE A 99 -9.44 5.20 -29.74
C PHE A 99 -9.98 5.07 -31.16
N LYS A 100 -11.21 5.54 -31.40
CA LYS A 100 -11.81 5.59 -32.73
C LYS A 100 -12.50 6.94 -32.94
N ASN A 101 -12.21 7.59 -34.06
CA ASN A 101 -12.84 8.85 -34.47
C ASN A 101 -12.69 10.02 -33.47
N GLY A 102 -11.58 10.11 -32.72
CA GLY A 102 -11.32 11.24 -31.83
C GLY A 102 -11.91 11.12 -30.42
N THR A 103 -12.48 9.96 -30.09
CA THR A 103 -13.12 9.64 -28.80
C THR A 103 -12.66 8.27 -28.31
N TYR A 104 -12.51 8.12 -27.00
CA TYR A 104 -12.21 6.83 -26.37
C TYR A 104 -13.51 6.06 -26.11
N THR A 105 -13.53 4.77 -26.46
CA THR A 105 -14.65 3.86 -26.16
C THR A 105 -14.14 2.70 -25.34
N SER A 106 -14.84 2.41 -24.24
CA SER A 106 -14.64 1.19 -23.45
C SER A 106 -15.61 0.08 -23.85
N ASN A 107 -15.16 -1.16 -23.67
CA ASN A 107 -15.97 -2.36 -23.88
C ASN A 107 -16.67 -2.85 -22.61
N LEU A 108 -16.49 -2.17 -21.47
CA LEU A 108 -17.14 -2.48 -20.20
C LEU A 108 -18.28 -1.49 -19.98
N ALA A 109 -19.50 -1.99 -19.88
CA ALA A 109 -20.64 -1.15 -19.54
C ALA A 109 -20.57 -0.85 -18.04
N HIS A 110 -20.46 0.44 -17.67
CA HIS A 110 -20.60 0.97 -16.30
C HIS A 110 -19.41 0.82 -15.35
N GLU A 111 -18.16 0.91 -15.83
CA GLU A 111 -17.00 0.94 -14.94
C GLU A 111 -16.36 2.34 -14.85
N CYS A 112 -15.86 2.62 -13.66
CA CYS A 112 -15.09 3.80 -13.26
C CYS A 112 -13.80 3.89 -14.10
N GLU A 113 -13.76 4.75 -15.12
CA GLU A 113 -12.75 4.63 -16.19
C GLU A 113 -11.80 5.82 -16.31
N GLY A 114 -12.21 7.01 -15.86
CA GLY A 114 -11.41 8.22 -15.93
C GLY A 114 -11.29 8.93 -14.58
N GLN A 115 -10.11 9.46 -14.30
CA GLN A 115 -9.85 10.36 -13.18
C GLN A 115 -10.11 11.80 -13.60
N MET A 116 -10.81 12.57 -12.78
CA MET A 116 -11.24 13.93 -13.11
C MET A 116 -10.49 14.98 -12.32
N TYR A 117 -10.20 16.10 -12.99
CA TYR A 117 -9.53 17.23 -12.40
C TYR A 117 -10.13 18.55 -12.88
N ILE A 118 -10.28 19.54 -11.99
CA ILE A 118 -10.74 20.90 -12.31
C ILE A 118 -9.54 21.83 -12.37
N GLY A 119 -9.38 22.55 -13.48
CA GLY A 119 -8.34 23.52 -13.73
C GLY A 119 -8.89 24.93 -13.88
N GLN A 120 -7.99 25.92 -13.77
CA GLN A 120 -8.37 27.34 -13.90
C GLN A 120 -8.41 27.84 -15.36
N LYS A 121 -7.93 27.04 -16.32
CA LYS A 121 -7.72 27.45 -17.72
C LYS A 121 -8.49 26.54 -18.65
N THR A 122 -9.48 27.09 -19.36
CA THR A 122 -10.32 26.34 -20.29
C THR A 122 -9.57 25.93 -21.56
N GLY A 123 -9.69 24.67 -21.96
CA GLY A 123 -9.31 24.19 -23.30
C GLY A 123 -7.80 24.02 -23.57
N SER A 124 -6.95 24.01 -22.55
CA SER A 124 -5.50 23.81 -22.68
C SER A 124 -5.06 22.79 -21.63
N LEU A 125 -4.30 21.77 -22.03
CA LEU A 125 -3.73 20.78 -21.09
C LEU A 125 -2.73 21.43 -20.11
N ASP A 126 -2.02 22.46 -20.58
CA ASP A 126 -1.08 23.23 -19.79
C ASP A 126 -1.78 24.01 -18.67
N GLY A 127 -1.52 23.63 -17.43
CA GLY A 127 -2.15 24.26 -16.28
C GLY A 127 -1.98 23.47 -14.99
N LYS A 128 -2.62 24.01 -13.96
CA LYS A 128 -2.77 23.35 -12.66
C LYS A 128 -4.19 22.79 -12.56
N TRP A 129 -4.30 21.56 -12.11
CA TRP A 129 -5.53 20.78 -12.05
C TRP A 129 -5.71 20.20 -10.65
N LYS A 130 -6.85 20.43 -10.01
CA LYS A 130 -7.22 19.82 -8.73
C LYS A 130 -8.09 18.60 -8.96
N GLY A 131 -7.68 17.44 -8.45
CA GLY A 131 -8.44 16.20 -8.53
C GLY A 131 -9.79 16.33 -7.82
N ILE A 132 -10.83 15.76 -8.44
CA ILE A 132 -12.15 15.62 -7.86
C ILE A 132 -12.28 14.17 -7.36
N PRO A 133 -12.73 13.94 -6.10
CA PRO A 133 -13.12 12.60 -5.65
C PRO A 133 -14.18 12.00 -6.58
N GLY A 134 -14.10 10.70 -6.85
CA GLY A 134 -14.98 10.00 -7.78
C GLY A 134 -14.33 9.70 -9.13
N CYS A 135 -15.15 9.23 -10.07
CA CYS A 135 -14.67 8.90 -11.41
C CYS A 135 -15.70 9.14 -12.49
N TYR A 136 -15.18 9.28 -13.70
CA TYR A 136 -15.95 9.56 -14.90
C TYR A 136 -16.49 8.27 -15.53
N ASP A 137 -17.81 8.22 -15.75
CA ASP A 137 -18.46 7.20 -16.56
C ASP A 137 -18.51 7.68 -18.02
N VAL A 138 -17.68 7.08 -18.87
CA VAL A 138 -17.57 7.40 -20.30
C VAL A 138 -18.88 7.14 -21.05
N THR A 139 -19.70 6.18 -20.59
CA THR A 139 -20.99 5.86 -21.22
C THR A 139 -22.07 6.89 -20.90
N ARG A 140 -22.03 7.49 -19.69
CA ARG A 140 -22.97 8.53 -19.26
C ARG A 140 -22.49 9.94 -19.59
N GLY A 141 -21.20 10.13 -19.81
CA GLY A 141 -20.59 11.43 -19.99
C GLY A 141 -20.66 12.29 -18.73
N ALA A 142 -20.64 11.67 -17.55
CA ALA A 142 -20.86 12.33 -16.27
C ALA A 142 -20.05 11.67 -15.13
N LEU A 143 -19.87 12.43 -14.04
CA LEU A 143 -19.36 11.91 -12.77
C LEU A 143 -20.31 10.86 -12.20
N ILE A 144 -19.74 9.77 -11.69
CA ILE A 144 -20.44 8.91 -10.75
C ILE A 144 -20.33 9.60 -9.39
N ASP A 145 -21.45 10.17 -8.96
CA ASP A 145 -21.60 10.71 -7.61
C ASP A 145 -21.74 9.52 -6.65
N ASP A 146 -20.67 9.22 -5.94
CA ASP A 146 -20.66 8.23 -4.88
C ASP A 146 -20.32 9.00 -3.60
N GLU A 147 -21.34 9.31 -2.81
CA GLU A 147 -21.25 10.07 -1.56
C GLU A 147 -20.26 9.40 -0.57
N ASP A 148 -19.98 8.10 -0.74
CA ASP A 148 -19.02 7.34 0.07
C ASP A 148 -17.54 7.62 -0.31
N LEU A 149 -17.27 8.25 -1.47
CA LEU A 149 -15.91 8.58 -1.92
C LEU A 149 -15.37 9.92 -1.39
N GLU A 150 -16.23 10.78 -0.81
CA GLU A 150 -15.82 12.10 -0.31
C GLU A 150 -14.93 12.04 0.94
N PHE A 151 -15.03 10.98 1.74
CA PHE A 151 -14.49 11.01 3.11
C PHE A 151 -12.98 10.76 3.23
N ASP A 152 -12.31 10.17 2.24
CA ASP A 152 -10.92 9.71 2.38
C ASP A 152 -10.03 9.87 1.13
N TRP A 153 -10.50 10.60 0.12
CA TRP A 153 -9.68 10.84 -1.08
C TRP A 153 -8.54 11.83 -0.80
N PRO A 154 -7.30 11.55 -1.22
CA PRO A 154 -6.24 12.54 -1.16
C PRO A 154 -6.58 13.77 -2.00
N GLU A 155 -6.14 14.93 -1.55
CA GLU A 155 -6.09 16.09 -2.45
C GLU A 155 -4.96 15.88 -3.46
N VAL A 156 -5.32 15.57 -4.70
CA VAL A 156 -4.35 15.43 -5.79
C VAL A 156 -4.32 16.73 -6.58
N TYR A 157 -3.13 17.27 -6.85
CA TYR A 157 -2.89 18.39 -7.74
C TYR A 157 -1.95 17.96 -8.87
N LEU A 158 -2.34 18.22 -10.11
CA LEU A 158 -1.47 18.03 -11.27
C LEU A 158 -1.01 19.39 -11.77
N SER A 159 0.27 19.50 -12.10
CA SER A 159 0.80 20.61 -12.91
C SER A 159 1.35 20.03 -14.20
N ILE A 160 0.73 20.38 -15.32
CA ILE A 160 1.11 19.92 -16.65
C ILE A 160 1.59 21.12 -17.46
N THR A 161 2.70 20.96 -18.16
CA THR A 161 3.21 21.89 -19.18
C THR A 161 3.63 21.11 -20.41
N GLU A 162 4.01 21.77 -21.51
CA GLU A 162 4.52 21.09 -22.71
C GLU A 162 5.67 20.10 -22.44
N SER A 163 6.46 20.30 -21.39
CA SER A 163 7.66 19.50 -21.08
C SER A 163 7.70 18.91 -19.68
N SER A 164 6.68 19.12 -18.84
CA SER A 164 6.65 18.59 -17.47
C SER A 164 5.28 18.11 -17.02
N PHE A 165 5.31 17.09 -16.17
CA PHE A 165 4.15 16.59 -15.45
C PHE A 165 4.57 16.40 -14.00
N VAL A 166 3.90 17.10 -13.10
CA VAL A 166 4.17 17.06 -11.67
C VAL A 166 2.88 16.73 -10.96
N THR A 167 2.90 15.65 -10.18
CA THR A 167 1.83 15.29 -9.25
C THR A 167 2.23 15.73 -7.85
N ASP A 168 1.42 16.57 -7.23
CA ASP A 168 1.50 16.86 -5.80
C ASP A 168 0.26 16.26 -5.14
N THR A 169 0.46 15.27 -4.27
CA THR A 169 -0.64 14.60 -3.59
C THR A 169 -0.56 14.87 -2.10
N THR A 170 -1.50 15.65 -1.59
CA THR A 170 -1.65 15.92 -0.17
C THR A 170 -2.71 14.97 0.40
N TYR A 171 -2.24 13.97 1.14
CA TYR A 171 -3.12 13.13 1.94
C TYR A 171 -3.46 13.89 3.22
N SER A 172 -4.73 13.94 3.60
CA SER A 172 -5.06 14.27 4.98
C SER A 172 -4.57 13.12 5.85
N VAL A 173 -3.39 13.29 6.44
CA VAL A 173 -2.76 12.25 7.29
C VAL A 173 -3.56 12.05 8.59
N THR A 174 -4.44 12.99 8.96
CA THR A 174 -5.10 13.01 10.27
C THR A 174 -6.22 11.96 10.42
N PRO A 175 -7.13 11.76 9.44
CA PRO A 175 -8.09 10.65 9.46
C PRO A 175 -7.40 9.29 9.40
N PHE A 176 -6.48 9.08 8.45
CA PHE A 176 -5.77 7.80 8.30
C PHE A 176 -4.88 7.45 9.49
N LYS A 177 -4.19 8.40 10.13
CA LYS A 177 -3.45 8.12 11.39
C LYS A 177 -4.36 7.65 12.51
N LYS A 178 -5.54 8.25 12.64
CA LYS A 178 -6.52 7.90 13.67
C LYS A 178 -7.23 6.58 13.37
N LEU A 179 -7.47 6.27 12.11
CA LEU A 179 -8.12 5.03 11.68
C LEU A 179 -7.13 3.85 11.64
N ALA A 180 -5.87 4.08 11.23
CA ALA A 180 -4.89 3.01 11.09
C ALA A 180 -4.17 2.65 12.39
N ILE A 181 -4.01 3.55 13.37
CA ILE A 181 -3.39 3.19 14.65
C ILE A 181 -4.38 3.42 15.79
N THR A 182 -4.78 2.34 16.46
CA THR A 182 -5.55 2.43 17.70
C THR A 182 -4.63 2.46 18.92
N ASP A 183 -4.90 3.39 19.84
CA ASP A 183 -4.35 3.36 21.19
C ASP A 183 -5.22 2.51 22.15
N ASP A 184 -6.20 1.79 21.62
CA ASP A 184 -7.13 0.92 22.34
C ASP A 184 -7.09 -0.53 21.81
N TYR A 185 -6.69 -1.47 22.66
CA TYR A 185 -6.61 -2.88 22.32
C TYR A 185 -7.98 -3.47 21.98
N SER A 186 -9.07 -2.91 22.54
CA SER A 186 -10.43 -3.39 22.29
C SER A 186 -10.85 -3.28 20.83
N GLU A 187 -10.25 -2.33 20.10
CA GLU A 187 -10.51 -2.02 18.71
C GLU A 187 -9.48 -2.67 17.76
N SER A 188 -8.46 -3.35 18.30
CA SER A 188 -7.36 -3.90 17.51
C SER A 188 -7.76 -5.16 16.74
N LEU A 189 -7.28 -5.26 15.49
CA LEU A 189 -7.38 -6.47 14.66
C LEU A 189 -6.81 -7.72 15.35
N PHE A 190 -5.76 -7.55 16.16
CA PHE A 190 -5.10 -8.66 16.85
C PHE A 190 -6.05 -9.42 17.79
N ARG A 191 -6.98 -8.72 18.43
CA ARG A 191 -7.96 -9.30 19.35
C ARG A 191 -8.78 -10.40 18.67
N PHE A 192 -9.17 -10.16 17.42
CA PHE A 192 -9.93 -11.10 16.61
C PHE A 192 -9.08 -12.30 16.19
N TYR A 193 -7.86 -12.08 15.71
CA TYR A 193 -6.93 -13.17 15.40
C TYR A 193 -6.66 -14.05 16.62
N LEU A 194 -6.62 -13.47 17.82
CA LEU A 194 -6.47 -14.24 19.06
C LEU A 194 -7.67 -15.16 19.31
N TYR A 195 -8.90 -14.67 19.13
CA TYR A 195 -10.11 -15.50 19.30
C TYR A 195 -10.20 -16.59 18.24
N ASP A 196 -10.00 -16.24 16.98
CA ASP A 196 -10.01 -17.19 15.85
C ASP A 196 -9.00 -18.31 16.07
N PHE A 197 -7.78 -17.95 16.51
CA PHE A 197 -6.74 -18.91 16.83
C PHE A 197 -7.12 -19.81 18.02
N LEU A 198 -7.64 -19.24 19.11
CA LEU A 198 -7.97 -20.00 20.33
C LEU A 198 -9.18 -20.93 20.16
N THR A 199 -10.03 -20.68 19.18
CA THR A 199 -11.27 -21.43 18.90
C THR A 199 -11.17 -22.34 17.67
N GLU A 200 -9.97 -22.46 17.09
CA GLU A 200 -9.67 -23.36 15.96
C GLU A 200 -10.42 -23.07 14.65
N HIS A 201 -10.93 -21.85 14.48
CA HIS A 201 -11.54 -21.41 13.20
C HIS A 201 -10.51 -21.10 12.10
N GLN A 202 -9.23 -21.39 12.37
CA GLN A 202 -8.02 -20.88 11.69
C GLN A 202 -8.20 -20.65 10.19
N ARG A 203 -8.28 -19.37 9.82
CA ARG A 203 -8.11 -18.95 8.43
C ARG A 203 -6.69 -18.47 8.15
N ASP A 204 -6.03 -17.80 9.10
CA ASP A 204 -4.78 -17.07 8.84
C ASP A 204 -3.80 -17.03 10.04
N PRO A 205 -2.47 -16.93 9.81
CA PRO A 205 -1.44 -16.83 10.85
C PRO A 205 -1.50 -15.49 11.59
N PHE A 206 -0.90 -15.41 12.80
CA PHE A 206 -0.82 -14.12 13.50
C PHE A 206 0.05 -13.13 12.74
N TYR A 207 -0.51 -11.95 12.47
CA TYR A 207 0.24 -10.79 11.99
C TYR A 207 0.47 -9.81 13.15
N PRO A 208 1.67 -9.74 13.76
CA PRO A 208 1.89 -8.94 14.99
C PRO A 208 1.52 -7.47 14.87
N ARG A 209 1.73 -6.89 13.68
CA ARG A 209 1.41 -5.49 13.41
C ARG A 209 -0.09 -5.20 13.55
N SER A 210 -0.96 -6.21 13.42
CA SER A 210 -2.41 -6.09 13.71
C SER A 210 -2.73 -5.60 15.13
N LEU A 211 -1.77 -5.67 16.06
CA LEU A 211 -1.90 -5.10 17.41
C LEU A 211 -2.05 -3.57 17.40
N LEU A 212 -1.55 -2.90 16.37
CA LEU A 212 -1.65 -1.45 16.20
C LEU A 212 -2.84 -1.05 15.35
N TYR A 213 -3.29 -1.92 14.43
CA TYR A 213 -4.32 -1.58 13.45
C TYR A 213 -5.73 -1.79 14.01
N SER A 214 -6.61 -0.81 13.76
CA SER A 214 -8.01 -0.86 14.21
C SER A 214 -8.91 -1.60 13.21
N TYR A 215 -10.04 -2.10 13.70
CA TYR A 215 -11.15 -2.64 12.92
C TYR A 215 -12.33 -1.65 12.96
N ASP A 216 -12.77 -1.14 11.80
CA ASP A 216 -13.96 -0.28 11.73
C ASP A 216 -15.23 -1.14 11.63
N TRP A 217 -16.16 -0.92 12.55
CA TRP A 217 -17.43 -1.62 12.65
C TRP A 217 -18.56 -0.95 11.87
N SER A 218 -18.38 0.30 11.44
CA SER A 218 -19.48 1.12 10.94
C SER A 218 -19.93 0.79 9.51
N ASP A 219 -19.09 0.12 8.72
CA ASP A 219 -19.39 -0.26 7.32
C ASP A 219 -19.11 -1.73 6.97
N GLY A 220 -18.58 -2.54 7.91
CA GLY A 220 -18.24 -3.94 7.65
C GLY A 220 -17.08 -4.14 6.66
N THR A 221 -16.37 -3.06 6.28
CA THR A 221 -15.19 -3.13 5.46
C THR A 221 -13.94 -3.10 6.31
N ILE A 222 -13.19 -4.20 6.27
CA ILE A 222 -11.77 -4.13 6.56
C ILE A 222 -11.18 -3.38 5.38
N ARG A 223 -10.75 -2.13 5.58
CA ARG A 223 -10.02 -1.40 4.53
C ARG A 223 -8.65 -2.01 4.18
N TYR A 224 -8.33 -3.17 4.75
CA TYR A 224 -7.39 -4.16 4.21
C TYR A 224 -7.89 -5.60 4.41
N GLY A 225 -8.78 -6.07 3.53
CA GLY A 225 -8.98 -7.50 3.25
C GLY A 225 -10.12 -8.21 4.00
N GLY A 226 -11.32 -8.19 3.42
CA GLY A 226 -12.16 -9.39 3.21
C GLY A 226 -12.75 -10.21 4.37
N TYR A 227 -12.43 -9.99 5.65
CA TYR A 227 -13.10 -10.74 6.73
C TYR A 227 -14.45 -10.12 7.10
N GLY A 228 -15.52 -10.77 6.64
CA GLY A 228 -16.89 -10.47 7.07
C GLY A 228 -17.04 -10.57 8.59
N SER A 229 -17.81 -9.63 9.16
CA SER A 229 -18.30 -9.55 10.55
C SER A 229 -17.77 -10.60 11.53
N ILE A 230 -16.63 -10.31 12.15
CA ILE A 230 -16.06 -11.13 13.23
C ILE A 230 -16.71 -10.68 14.55
N ASP A 231 -17.93 -11.16 14.83
CA ASP A 231 -18.56 -10.94 16.14
C ASP A 231 -17.92 -11.90 17.18
N PRO A 232 -17.33 -11.42 18.30
CA PRO A 232 -16.82 -12.27 19.38
C PRO A 232 -17.82 -13.33 19.88
N TYR A 233 -19.12 -13.07 19.80
CA TYR A 233 -20.16 -14.03 20.17
C TYR A 233 -20.20 -15.24 19.23
N ASN A 234 -19.81 -15.08 17.95
CA ASN A 234 -19.67 -16.21 17.01
C ASN A 234 -18.54 -17.16 17.39
N TYR A 235 -17.64 -16.73 18.28
CA TYR A 235 -16.49 -17.51 18.75
C TYR A 235 -16.73 -18.13 20.14
N GLY A 236 -17.93 -18.02 20.71
CA GLY A 236 -18.21 -18.49 22.07
C GLY A 236 -17.43 -17.74 23.14
N VAL A 237 -16.98 -16.52 22.83
CA VAL A 237 -16.21 -15.67 23.74
C VAL A 237 -17.17 -14.88 24.64
N THR A 238 -16.96 -14.93 25.95
CA THR A 238 -17.63 -14.02 26.91
C THR A 238 -16.61 -13.10 27.54
N ILE A 239 -16.79 -11.78 27.35
CA ILE A 239 -15.89 -10.76 27.90
C ILE A 239 -16.32 -10.44 29.33
N GLU A 240 -15.42 -10.65 30.30
CA GLU A 240 -15.69 -10.37 31.71
C GLU A 240 -15.26 -8.95 32.11
N ASN A 241 -14.12 -8.50 31.58
CA ASN A 241 -13.57 -7.18 31.85
C ASN A 241 -12.69 -6.73 30.68
N GLN A 242 -12.76 -5.45 30.35
CA GLN A 242 -12.03 -4.87 29.24
C GLN A 242 -11.57 -3.46 29.56
N THR A 243 -10.33 -3.16 29.17
CA THR A 243 -9.76 -1.82 29.16
C THR A 243 -8.97 -1.63 27.87
N LYS A 244 -8.51 -0.40 27.63
CA LYS A 244 -7.69 -0.10 26.46
C LYS A 244 -6.39 -0.88 26.34
N ASN A 245 -5.88 -1.50 27.40
CA ASN A 245 -4.62 -2.25 27.40
C ASN A 245 -4.76 -3.67 27.93
N SER A 246 -5.97 -4.12 28.26
CA SER A 246 -6.16 -5.43 28.85
C SER A 246 -7.56 -5.96 28.61
N GLU A 247 -7.68 -7.28 28.60
CA GLU A 247 -8.96 -7.94 28.49
C GLU A 247 -8.94 -9.22 29.32
N THR A 248 -10.06 -9.54 29.95
CA THR A 248 -10.32 -10.83 30.56
C THR A 248 -11.57 -11.39 29.92
N PHE A 249 -11.46 -12.58 29.36
CA PHE A 249 -12.55 -13.24 28.65
C PHE A 249 -12.51 -14.75 28.87
N THR A 250 -13.61 -15.42 28.58
CA THR A 250 -13.73 -16.88 28.65
C THR A 250 -14.08 -17.48 27.30
N ILE A 251 -13.57 -18.69 27.05
CA ILE A 251 -13.98 -19.58 25.96
C ILE A 251 -14.25 -20.94 26.61
N GLY A 252 -15.50 -21.39 26.58
CA GLY A 252 -15.92 -22.57 27.34
C GLY A 252 -15.70 -22.37 28.85
N ASP A 253 -14.93 -23.26 29.47
CA ASP A 253 -14.58 -23.21 30.90
C ASP A 253 -13.24 -22.51 31.18
N ARG A 254 -12.53 -22.03 30.16
CA ARG A 254 -11.20 -21.42 30.31
C ARG A 254 -11.27 -19.91 30.31
N THR A 255 -10.68 -19.31 31.34
CA THR A 255 -10.44 -17.87 31.42
C THR A 255 -9.07 -17.52 30.84
N TYR A 256 -9.05 -16.47 30.03
CA TYR A 256 -7.87 -15.87 29.44
C TYR A 256 -7.75 -14.43 29.91
N LYS A 257 -6.52 -14.00 30.20
CA LYS A 257 -6.19 -12.62 30.51
C LYS A 257 -5.14 -12.11 29.55
N VAL A 258 -5.49 -11.09 28.78
CA VAL A 258 -4.60 -10.37 27.89
C VAL A 258 -4.11 -9.10 28.58
N ASN A 259 -2.82 -8.84 28.47
CA ASN A 259 -2.21 -7.60 28.93
C ASN A 259 -1.24 -7.07 27.89
N VAL A 260 -1.54 -5.88 27.36
CA VAL A 260 -0.74 -5.17 26.36
C VAL A 260 0.19 -4.21 27.09
N THR A 261 1.50 -4.45 26.96
CA THR A 261 2.54 -3.68 27.66
C THR A 261 3.20 -2.65 26.76
N GLN A 262 3.12 -2.83 25.44
CA GLN A 262 3.69 -1.90 24.48
C GLN A 262 2.88 -1.87 23.19
N ARG A 263 2.56 -0.66 22.75
CA ARG A 263 2.08 -0.32 21.40
C ARG A 263 2.68 1.03 21.06
N LYS A 264 3.72 1.04 20.25
CA LYS A 264 4.48 2.25 19.98
C LYS A 264 4.78 2.34 18.49
N VAL A 265 4.50 3.52 17.97
CA VAL A 265 4.87 3.91 16.61
C VAL A 265 5.78 5.12 16.71
N GLU A 266 6.88 5.09 15.98
CA GLU A 266 7.88 6.16 15.96
C GLU A 266 8.17 6.59 14.51
N GLY A 267 8.49 7.87 14.37
CA GLY A 267 8.98 8.44 13.11
C GLY A 267 7.88 8.96 12.19
N ASN A 268 8.29 9.29 10.97
CA ASN A 268 7.37 9.79 9.95
C ASN A 268 6.56 8.64 9.35
N ILE A 269 5.40 8.99 8.81
CA ILE A 269 4.68 8.10 7.91
C ILE A 269 5.21 8.34 6.53
N ARG A 270 5.68 7.27 5.87
CA ARG A 270 5.97 7.30 4.45
C ARG A 270 4.90 6.53 3.71
N GLN A 271 4.47 7.10 2.59
CA GLN A 271 3.63 6.38 1.65
C GLN A 271 4.51 5.41 0.85
N GLN A 272 4.15 4.14 0.82
CA GLN A 272 4.71 3.15 -0.09
C GLN A 272 3.98 3.18 -1.44
N LYS A 273 4.60 2.59 -2.46
CA LYS A 273 4.25 2.68 -3.90
C LYS A 273 2.82 2.22 -4.27
N HIS A 274 2.01 1.75 -3.32
CA HIS A 274 0.65 1.25 -3.54
C HIS A 274 -0.40 1.81 -2.57
N GLY A 275 -0.17 3.01 -2.00
CA GLY A 275 -1.14 3.63 -1.09
C GLY A 275 -1.09 3.09 0.35
N PHE A 276 -0.19 2.14 0.63
CA PHE A 276 0.08 1.68 1.98
C PHE A 276 0.91 2.72 2.73
N TYR A 277 0.59 2.91 4.01
CA TYR A 277 1.38 3.74 4.91
C TYR A 277 2.32 2.84 5.69
N ALA A 278 3.61 3.12 5.59
CA ALA A 278 4.62 2.49 6.43
C ALA A 278 5.07 3.51 7.48
N PHE A 279 5.01 3.08 8.74
CA PHE A 279 5.65 3.80 9.81
C PHE A 279 7.14 3.49 9.79
N GLU A 280 7.99 4.48 10.08
CA GLU A 280 9.44 4.25 10.15
C GLU A 280 9.78 3.13 11.14
N LYS A 281 9.04 3.05 12.25
CA LYS A 281 9.22 2.00 13.25
C LYS A 281 7.94 1.71 14.04
N GLU A 282 7.67 0.43 14.21
CA GLU A 282 6.52 -0.10 14.97
C GLU A 282 7.04 -1.07 16.04
N LYS A 283 6.42 -1.05 17.22
CA LYS A 283 6.71 -1.96 18.32
C LYS A 283 5.44 -2.38 19.02
N GLY A 284 5.33 -3.67 19.29
CA GLY A 284 4.25 -4.22 20.10
C GLY A 284 4.71 -5.29 21.05
N ALA A 285 4.10 -5.32 22.22
CA ALA A 285 4.29 -6.38 23.20
C ALA A 285 3.00 -6.64 23.98
N LEU A 286 2.67 -7.92 24.13
CA LEU A 286 1.55 -8.36 24.94
C LEU A 286 1.83 -9.72 25.58
N SER A 287 0.96 -10.09 26.51
CA SER A 287 0.93 -11.40 27.12
C SER A 287 -0.50 -11.92 27.18
N VAL A 288 -0.66 -13.23 27.01
CA VAL A 288 -1.91 -13.98 27.20
C VAL A 288 -1.67 -15.00 28.30
N VAL A 289 -2.47 -14.95 29.36
CA VAL A 289 -2.36 -15.83 30.52
C VAL A 289 -3.59 -16.71 30.64
N SER A 290 -3.41 -18.01 30.78
CA SER A 290 -4.47 -18.97 31.12
C SER A 290 -3.88 -20.15 31.87
N GLY A 291 -4.59 -20.66 32.90
CA GLY A 291 -4.15 -21.83 33.67
C GLY A 291 -2.76 -21.72 34.31
N GLY A 292 -2.29 -20.50 34.60
CA GLY A 292 -0.94 -20.23 35.13
C GLY A 292 0.19 -20.20 34.08
N VAL A 293 -0.11 -20.48 32.81
CA VAL A 293 0.83 -20.35 31.69
C VAL A 293 0.74 -18.94 31.10
N THR A 294 1.88 -18.35 30.78
CA THR A 294 1.97 -17.02 30.14
C THR A 294 2.61 -17.14 28.77
N CYS A 295 1.90 -16.72 27.73
CA CYS A 295 2.38 -16.64 26.36
C CYS A 295 2.67 -15.18 26.02
N SER A 296 3.90 -14.86 25.66
CA SER A 296 4.33 -13.50 25.39
C SER A 296 4.62 -13.30 23.90
N LEU A 297 4.07 -12.24 23.34
CA LEU A 297 4.37 -11.77 21.99
C LEU A 297 5.15 -10.47 22.10
N THR A 298 6.21 -10.35 21.31
CA THR A 298 6.97 -9.13 21.10
C THR A 298 7.30 -9.02 19.61
N TYR A 299 7.17 -7.83 19.05
CA TYR A 299 7.67 -7.56 17.71
C TYR A 299 8.22 -6.13 17.60
N GLU A 300 9.12 -5.96 16.65
CA GLU A 300 9.64 -4.68 16.17
C GLU A 300 9.74 -4.74 14.65
N TYR A 301 9.12 -3.78 13.98
CA TYR A 301 9.22 -3.58 12.52
C TYR A 301 9.85 -2.22 12.22
N LYS A 302 10.69 -2.16 11.18
CA LYS A 302 11.28 -0.93 10.65
C LYS A 302 11.17 -0.92 9.14
N SER A 303 10.53 0.10 8.57
CA SER A 303 10.47 0.28 7.12
C SER A 303 11.65 1.08 6.56
N ASN A 304 12.29 1.92 7.37
CA ASN A 304 13.47 2.67 6.94
C ASN A 304 14.75 1.92 7.33
N ILE A 305 15.31 1.19 6.37
CA ILE A 305 16.51 0.38 6.57
C ILE A 305 17.74 1.27 6.52
N SER A 306 18.53 1.25 7.59
CA SER A 306 19.82 1.92 7.60
C SER A 306 20.93 1.02 7.07
N LYS A 307 22.03 1.62 6.62
CA LYS A 307 23.26 0.91 6.26
C LYS A 307 23.75 -0.01 7.38
N ASP A 308 23.64 0.42 8.64
CA ASP A 308 24.07 -0.38 9.80
C ASP A 308 23.24 -1.65 10.01
N LEU A 309 21.99 -1.66 9.53
CA LEU A 309 21.16 -2.87 9.57
C LEU A 309 21.49 -3.82 8.42
N CYS A 310 22.04 -3.32 7.30
CA CYS A 310 22.36 -4.08 6.10
C CYS A 310 23.65 -4.91 6.27
N ILE A 311 23.56 -5.96 7.07
CA ILE A 311 24.64 -6.92 7.36
C ILE A 311 24.09 -8.35 7.27
N ASP A 312 24.97 -9.32 7.00
CA ASP A 312 24.62 -10.72 6.73
C ASP A 312 23.86 -11.37 7.89
N GLU A 313 24.17 -11.00 9.14
CA GLU A 313 23.53 -11.53 10.35
C GLU A 313 22.04 -11.21 10.43
N ASN A 314 21.59 -10.15 9.75
CA ASN A 314 20.21 -9.69 9.77
C ASN A 314 19.35 -10.26 8.64
N ILE A 315 19.89 -11.06 7.73
CA ILE A 315 19.17 -11.53 6.53
C ILE A 315 17.84 -12.22 6.85
N ASN A 316 17.79 -13.02 7.92
CA ASN A 316 16.56 -13.74 8.29
C ASN A 316 15.48 -12.83 8.89
N ASN A 317 15.82 -11.58 9.21
CA ASN A 317 14.94 -10.57 9.76
C ASN A 317 14.51 -9.55 8.70
N PHE A 318 14.94 -9.70 7.44
CA PHE A 318 14.56 -8.79 6.37
C PHE A 318 13.28 -9.23 5.67
N GLU A 319 12.40 -8.26 5.42
CA GLU A 319 11.32 -8.34 4.44
C GLU A 319 11.90 -7.97 3.07
N ILE A 320 11.92 -8.93 2.16
CA ILE A 320 12.67 -8.86 0.90
C ILE A 320 11.68 -8.77 -0.27
N GLU A 321 11.82 -7.71 -1.04
CA GLU A 321 11.06 -7.48 -2.27
C GLU A 321 11.87 -7.75 -3.53
N ARG A 322 11.16 -7.90 -4.66
CA ARG A 322 11.77 -8.17 -5.97
C ARG A 322 11.70 -6.94 -6.85
N GLY A 323 12.83 -6.57 -7.43
CA GLY A 323 12.93 -5.44 -8.35
C GLY A 323 13.72 -5.74 -9.61
N PHE A 324 13.78 -4.74 -10.47
CA PHE A 324 14.65 -4.75 -11.65
C PHE A 324 15.45 -3.44 -11.70
N THR A 325 16.72 -3.52 -12.08
CA THR A 325 17.54 -2.35 -12.40
C THR A 325 17.14 -1.76 -13.76
N ILE A 326 17.63 -0.56 -14.08
CA ILE A 326 17.46 0.05 -15.41
C ILE A 326 18.03 -0.79 -16.55
N GLN A 327 19.04 -1.64 -16.30
CA GLN A 327 19.57 -2.60 -17.27
C GLN A 327 18.70 -3.86 -17.43
N GLY A 328 17.67 -4.03 -16.59
CA GLY A 328 16.78 -5.19 -16.59
C GLY A 328 17.27 -6.35 -15.74
N ASP A 329 18.32 -6.17 -14.93
CA ASP A 329 18.81 -7.18 -14.02
C ASP A 329 17.85 -7.33 -12.83
N ARG A 330 17.54 -8.57 -12.46
CA ARG A 330 16.69 -8.85 -11.31
C ARG A 330 17.48 -8.65 -10.03
N ILE A 331 16.89 -7.94 -9.08
CA ILE A 331 17.46 -7.68 -7.75
C ILE A 331 16.48 -8.08 -6.66
N LEU A 332 17.03 -8.41 -5.49
CA LEU A 332 16.28 -8.57 -4.25
C LEU A 332 16.72 -7.46 -3.29
N TYR A 333 15.80 -6.65 -2.80
CA TYR A 333 16.11 -5.55 -1.92
C TYR A 333 15.26 -5.61 -0.66
N VAL A 334 15.75 -5.01 0.42
CA VAL A 334 15.07 -5.00 1.72
C VAL A 334 14.09 -3.83 1.76
N GLU A 335 12.81 -4.13 2.00
CA GLU A 335 11.77 -3.12 2.26
C GLU A 335 11.53 -2.92 3.76
N GLY A 336 11.78 -3.95 4.55
CA GLY A 336 11.50 -3.96 5.99
C GLY A 336 12.50 -4.78 6.79
N TYR A 337 12.62 -4.45 8.07
CA TYR A 337 13.34 -5.24 9.07
C TYR A 337 12.36 -5.59 10.18
N GLU A 338 12.11 -6.88 10.37
CA GLU A 338 11.21 -7.42 11.36
C GLU A 338 11.94 -8.35 12.32
N THR A 339 11.72 -8.14 13.60
CA THR A 339 12.09 -9.08 14.65
C THR A 339 10.88 -9.38 15.47
N ASP A 340 10.54 -10.67 15.57
CA ASP A 340 9.36 -11.12 16.30
C ASP A 340 9.64 -12.47 17.00
N ASN A 341 8.68 -12.89 17.82
CA ASN A 341 8.67 -14.23 18.40
C ASN A 341 7.35 -14.98 18.13
N VAL A 342 6.69 -14.73 17.00
CA VAL A 342 5.36 -15.25 16.65
C VAL A 342 5.30 -16.76 16.77
N LYS A 343 6.27 -17.48 16.20
CA LYS A 343 6.29 -18.96 16.24
C LYS A 343 6.35 -19.50 17.67
N ALA A 344 7.08 -18.84 18.56
CA ALA A 344 7.17 -19.22 19.96
C ALA A 344 5.87 -18.89 20.71
N PHE A 345 5.26 -17.75 20.39
CA PHE A 345 3.98 -17.33 20.92
C PHE A 345 2.84 -18.27 20.51
N GLU A 346 2.72 -18.61 19.22
CA GLU A 346 1.76 -19.59 18.68
C GLU A 346 1.91 -20.95 19.34
N LYS A 347 3.14 -21.45 19.46
CA LYS A 347 3.43 -22.70 20.14
C LYS A 347 2.97 -22.67 21.60
N CYS A 348 3.12 -21.54 22.28
CA CYS A 348 2.62 -21.36 23.64
C CYS A 348 1.10 -21.33 23.68
N LEU A 349 0.45 -20.57 22.80
CA LEU A 349 -1.01 -20.47 22.73
C LEU A 349 -1.65 -21.83 22.49
N ASN A 350 -1.09 -22.65 21.60
CA ASN A 350 -1.54 -24.03 21.36
C ASN A 350 -1.57 -24.88 22.65
N ASN A 351 -0.70 -24.62 23.62
CA ASN A 351 -0.70 -25.36 24.90
C ASN A 351 -1.81 -24.91 25.86
N ILE A 352 -2.38 -23.72 25.66
CA ILE A 352 -3.43 -23.16 26.53
C ILE A 352 -4.80 -23.10 25.83
N LYS A 353 -4.91 -23.55 24.58
CA LYS A 353 -6.19 -23.68 23.87
C LYS A 353 -7.16 -24.58 24.62
N PRO A 354 -8.48 -24.28 24.62
CA PRO A 354 -9.48 -25.18 25.14
C PRO A 354 -9.34 -26.55 24.45
N GLN A 355 -9.49 -27.64 25.19
CA GLN A 355 -9.72 -28.92 24.54
C GLN A 355 -11.17 -28.88 24.06
N ILE A 356 -11.36 -28.76 22.75
CA ILE A 356 -12.67 -29.00 22.16
C ILE A 356 -12.85 -30.50 22.25
N LEU A 357 -13.71 -30.93 23.19
CA LEU A 357 -14.16 -32.31 23.19
C LEU A 357 -15.02 -32.45 21.94
N ASP A 358 -14.52 -33.20 20.95
CA ASP A 358 -15.39 -33.67 19.87
C ASP A 358 -16.51 -34.45 20.53
N ASP A 359 -17.71 -33.89 20.53
CA ASP A 359 -18.92 -34.66 20.81
C ASP A 359 -18.99 -35.72 19.69
N GLU A 360 -18.59 -36.96 20.02
CA GLU A 360 -18.76 -38.13 19.17
C GLU A 360 -20.26 -38.23 18.79
N GLU A 361 -20.59 -37.93 17.52
CA GLU A 361 -21.88 -38.29 16.90
C GLU A 361 -21.98 -39.79 16.58
#